data_AF-A0A258RK58-F1
#
_entry.id   AF-A0A258RK58-F1
#
_cell.length_a   1.000
_cell.length_b   1.000
_cell.length_c   1.000
_cell.angle_alpha   90.00
_cell.angle_beta   90.00
_cell.angle_gamma   90.00
#
_symmetry.space_group_name_H-M   'P 1'
#
loop_
_entity.id
_entity.type
_entity.pdbx_description
1 polymer ?
#
loop_
_entity_poly.entity_id
_entity_poly.type
_entity_poly.pdbx_seq_one_letter_code
_entity_poly.pdbx_strand_id
1 'polypeptide(L)' 'MTPSWRKPAGALLMLASITIWAILVVSLSRIIAGWPVLAQMAFYALTGLIWIMPMKPLLRWMETGRWRA' A
#
# COMPACT_ATOMS: atom_id res chain seq x y z
N MET A 1 -13.55 -23.53 16.95
CA MET A 1 -12.92 -22.50 16.10
C MET A 1 -11.44 -22.41 16.48
N THR A 2 -10.52 -22.84 15.63
CA THR A 2 -9.08 -22.66 15.88
C THR A 2 -8.68 -21.23 15.49
N PRO A 3 -8.10 -20.42 16.39
CA PRO A 3 -7.73 -19.05 16.08
C PRO A 3 -6.65 -19.00 14.98
N SER A 4 -6.89 -18.21 13.93
CA SER A 4 -5.92 -18.01 12.84
C SER A 4 -5.11 -16.73 13.07
N TRP A 5 -3.81 -16.85 13.31
CA TRP A 5 -2.91 -15.68 13.48
C TRP A 5 -2.74 -14.83 12.21
N ARG A 6 -3.07 -15.38 11.03
CA ARG A 6 -2.96 -14.68 9.74
C ARG A 6 -3.79 -13.39 9.67
N LYS A 7 -4.94 -13.34 10.36
CA LYS A 7 -5.83 -12.18 10.35
C LYS A 7 -5.21 -10.96 11.06
N PRO A 8 -4.79 -11.05 12.34
CA PRO A 8 -4.11 -9.92 12.99
C PRO A 8 -2.78 -9.58 12.32
N ALA A 9 -1.98 -10.58 11.92
CA ALA A 9 -0.73 -10.34 11.19
C ALA A 9 -0.98 -9.64 9.84
N GLY A 10 -2.03 -10.03 9.11
CA GLY A 10 -2.41 -9.40 7.86
C GLY A 10 -2.84 -7.95 8.02
N ALA A 11 -3.61 -7.63 9.07
CA ALA A 11 -3.97 -6.25 9.39
C ALA A 11 -2.72 -5.40 9.69
N LEU A 12 -1.76 -5.92 10.46
CA LEU A 12 -0.48 -5.23 10.72
C LEU A 12 0.32 -5.02 9.44
N LEU A 13 0.39 -6.03 8.56
CA LEU A 13 1.06 -5.90 7.26
C LEU A 13 0.38 -4.86 6.36
N MET A 14 -0.94 -4.72 6.40
CA MET A 14 -1.66 -3.66 5.69
C MET A 14 -1.24 -2.28 6.20
N LEU A 15 -1.29 -2.09 7.51
CA LEU A 15 -0.89 -0.83 8.14
C LEU A 15 0.57 -0.49 7.85
N ALA A 16 1.47 -1.47 7.92
CA ALA A 16 2.87 -1.30 7.58
C ALA A 16 3.05 -0.90 6.11
N SER A 17 2.32 -1.56 5.20
CA SER A 17 2.38 -1.25 3.76
C SER A 17 1.92 0.18 3.46
N ILE A 18 0.80 0.61 4.06
CA ILE A 18 0.27 1.97 3.91
C ILE A 18 1.26 2.99 4.50
N THR A 19 1.82 2.70 5.68
CA THR A 19 2.79 3.58 6.34
C THR A 19 4.06 3.75 5.48
N ILE A 20 4.63 2.65 4.99
CA ILE A 20 5.80 2.68 4.11
C ILE A 20 5.49 3.49 2.85
N TRP A 21 4.33 3.26 2.24
CA TRP A 21 3.93 3.99 1.04
C TRP A 21 3.77 5.49 1.28
N ALA A 22 3.12 5.87 2.39
CA ALA A 22 2.96 7.26 2.78
C ALA A 22 4.31 7.94 3.02
N ILE A 23 5.22 7.29 3.75
CA ILE A 23 6.57 7.83 4.01
C ILE A 23 7.31 8.04 2.68
N LEU A 24 7.26 7.08 1.76
CA LEU A 24 7.90 7.20 0.45
C LEU A 24 7.36 8.40 -0.33
N VAL A 25 6.04 8.53 -0.46
CA VAL A 25 5.41 9.64 -1.20
C VAL A 25 5.70 10.99 -0.54
N VAL A 26 5.57 11.09 0.79
CA VAL A 26 5.85 12.33 1.53
C VAL A 26 7.32 12.72 1.42
N SER A 27 8.25 11.77 1.44
CA SER A 27 9.69 12.06 1.30
C SER A 27 10.03 12.73 -0.04
N LEU A 28 9.25 12.44 -1.09
CA LEU A 28 9.41 13.01 -2.43
C LEU A 28 8.70 14.36 -2.60
N SER A 29 7.85 14.78 -1.65
CA SER A 29 7.00 15.99 -1.77
C SER A 29 7.79 17.25 -2.12
N ARG A 30 8.98 17.44 -1.54
CA ARG A 30 9.85 18.61 -1.83
C ARG A 30 10.34 18.64 -3.28
N ILE A 31 10.61 17.48 -3.86
CA ILE A 31 11.03 17.37 -5.26
C ILE A 31 9.83 17.64 -6.18
N ILE A 32 8.69 17.04 -5.86
CA ILE A 32 7.45 17.15 -6.65
C ILE A 32 6.92 18.58 -6.64
N ALA A 33 7.14 19.34 -5.56
CA ALA A 33 6.70 20.74 -5.44
C ALA A 33 7.29 21.66 -6.52
N GLY A 34 8.43 21.31 -7.11
CA GLY A 34 9.05 22.06 -8.20
C GLY A 34 8.48 21.74 -9.60
N TRP A 35 7.60 20.73 -9.72
CA TRP A 35 7.05 20.31 -11.00
C TRP A 35 5.84 21.16 -11.43
N PRO A 36 5.52 21.20 -12.73
CA PRO A 36 4.25 21.75 -13.20
C PRO A 36 3.06 21.05 -12.53
N VAL A 37 1.99 21.80 -12.24
CA VAL A 37 0.80 21.31 -11.51
C VAL A 37 0.23 20.02 -12.12
N LEU A 38 0.17 19.92 -13.45
CA LEU A 38 -0.35 18.73 -14.13
C LEU A 38 0.48 17.47 -13.84
N ALA A 39 1.82 17.60 -13.76
CA ALA A 39 2.70 16.49 -13.42
C ALA A 39 2.55 16.09 -11.94
N GLN A 40 2.35 17.06 -11.04
CA GLN A 40 2.04 16.76 -9.64
C GLN A 40 0.71 15.99 -9.53
N MET A 41 -0.33 16.45 -10.22
CA MET A 41 -1.64 15.78 -10.22
C MET A 41 -1.54 14.35 -10.75
N ALA A 42 -0.86 14.14 -11.88
CA ALA A 42 -0.64 12.81 -12.43
C ALA A 42 0.11 11.90 -11.45
N PHE A 43 1.17 12.42 -10.83
CA PHE A 43 1.95 11.67 -9.84
C PHE A 43 1.11 11.26 -8.62
N TYR A 44 0.36 12.19 -8.03
CA TYR A 44 -0.47 11.90 -6.85
C TYR A 44 -1.65 10.98 -7.20
N ALA A 45 -2.24 11.11 -8.39
CA ALA A 45 -3.29 10.19 -8.85
C ALA A 45 -2.76 8.76 -9.03
N LEU A 46 -1.60 8.60 -9.69
CA LEU A 46 -0.98 7.30 -9.90
C LEU A 46 -0.52 6.66 -8.60
N THR A 47 0.15 7.41 -7.73
CA THR A 47 0.58 6.90 -6.42
C THR A 47 -0.61 6.57 -5.52
N GLY A 48 -1.70 7.34 -5.62
CA GLY A 48 -2.99 7.08 -4.98
C GLY A 48 -3.73 5.84 -5.53
N LEU A 49 -3.34 5.31 -6.68
CA LEU A 49 -3.85 4.05 -7.22
C LEU A 49 -2.93 2.86 -6.93
N ILE A 50 -1.61 3.07 -7.08
CA ILE A 50 -0.59 2.02 -6.99
C ILE A 50 -0.53 1.38 -5.58
N TRP A 51 -0.77 2.17 -4.52
CA TRP A 51 -0.70 1.66 -3.14
C TRP A 51 -1.67 0.51 -2.83
N ILE A 52 -2.70 0.32 -3.66
CA ILE A 52 -3.70 -0.75 -3.51
C ILE A 52 -3.13 -2.11 -3.95
N MET A 53 -2.11 -2.14 -4.83
CA MET A 53 -1.52 -3.37 -5.36
C MET A 53 -1.17 -4.43 -4.29
N PRO A 54 -0.49 -4.11 -3.17
CA PRO A 54 -0.16 -5.08 -2.13
C PRO A 54 -1.37 -5.65 -1.38
N MET A 55 -2.54 -4.98 -1.41
CA MET A 55 -3.73 -5.42 -0.66
C MET A 55 -4.29 -6.75 -1.17
N LYS A 56 -4.37 -6.93 -2.50
CA LYS A 56 -4.96 -8.12 -3.12
C LYS A 56 -4.26 -9.44 -2.74
N PRO A 57 -2.94 -9.60 -2.88
CA PRO A 57 -2.26 -10.83 -2.45
C PRO A 57 -2.28 -11.01 -0.92
N LEU A 58 -2.26 -9.92 -0.15
CA LEU A 58 -2.29 -9.96 1.31
C LEU A 58 -3.64 -10.47 1.85
N LEU A 59 -4.75 -9.99 1.27
CA LEU A 59 -6.10 -10.48 1.58
C LEU A 59 -6.23 -11.98 1.28
N ARG A 60 -5.74 -12.42 0.11
CA ARG A 60 -5.75 -13.86 -0.23
C ARG A 60 -4.96 -14.70 0.76
N TRP A 61 -3.79 -14.22 1.19
CA TRP A 61 -2.99 -14.93 2.18
C TRP A 61 -3.70 -15.03 3.54
N MET A 62 -4.38 -13.96 3.97
CA MET A 62 -5.15 -13.97 5.22
C MET A 62 -6.23 -15.06 5.21
N GLU A 63 -6.97 -15.17 4.10
CA GLU A 63 -8.07 -16.12 3.94
C GLU A 63 -7.57 -17.54 3.69
N THR A 64 -6.65 -17.73 2.75
CA THR A 64 -6.30 -19.04 2.19
C THR A 64 -4.93 -19.58 2.61
N GLY A 65 -4.08 -18.74 3.22
CA GLY A 65 -2.68 -19.06 3.52
C GLY A 65 -1.74 -19.04 2.32
N ARG A 66 -2.23 -18.74 1.11
CA ARG A 66 -1.47 -18.73 -0.14
C ARG A 66 -1.33 -17.31 -0.69
N TRP A 67 -0.14 -16.96 -1.16
CA TRP A 67 0.16 -15.65 -1.75
C TRP A 67 -0.14 -15.56 -3.24
N ARG A 68 -0.10 -16.69 -3.95
CA ARG A 68 -0.40 -16.84 -5.38
C ARG A 68 -1.37 -18.00 -5.59
N ALA A 69 -2.03 -18.01 -6.75
CA ALA A 69 -2.86 -19.13 -7.19
C ALA A 69 -2.00 -20.39 -7.36
#